data_AF-K1WX23-F1
#
_entry.id   AF-K1WX23-F1
#
_cell.length_a   1.000
_cell.length_b   1.000
_cell.length_c   1.000
_cell.angle_alpha   90.00
_cell.angle_beta   90.00
_cell.angle_gamma   90.00
#
_symmetry.space_group_name_H-M   'P 1'
#
loop_
_entity.id
_entity.type
_entity.pdbx_description
1 polymer ?
#
loop_
_entity_poly.entity_id
_entity_poly.type
_entity_poly.pdbx_seq_one_letter_code
_entity_poly.pdbx_strand_id
1 'polypeptide(L)'
;MLRSKTIFAILLALSFLSNRAQGDMSLKIFERRRVIGYAIVSEDEAERINDNKLYVEESASPTQLGNGFIIVSEISKEMRGEENWYCAVQANKNKLKNIDKAYIPKSYKKRTWPEERNLWGEGEKAIVRYLWSISFVRKPFAALRFSWVKGTTNQQMQMLIPTKVVNNGGLDLSVQCFESEDELKRFSDDVVDWGDSEVWDIKGNLGIPGALSS
;
A
#
# COMPACT_ATOMS: atom_id res chain seq x y z
N MET A 1 -13.32 57.29 -37.96
CA MET A 1 -13.12 56.72 -36.60
C MET A 1 -14.06 55.53 -36.41
N LEU A 2 -13.64 54.30 -36.71
CA LEU A 2 -14.39 53.06 -36.45
C LEU A 2 -13.46 51.85 -36.61
N ARG A 3 -12.46 51.69 -35.72
CA ARG A 3 -11.52 50.56 -35.81
C ARG A 3 -10.83 50.20 -34.48
N SER A 4 -11.54 50.26 -33.36
CA SER A 4 -10.97 49.92 -32.04
C SER A 4 -11.83 48.98 -31.19
N LYS A 5 -13.06 48.63 -31.60
CA LYS A 5 -13.97 47.83 -30.76
C LYS A 5 -13.87 46.32 -30.96
N THR A 6 -13.26 45.87 -32.06
CA THR A 6 -13.29 44.44 -32.45
C THR A 6 -12.21 43.60 -31.77
N ILE A 7 -11.10 44.21 -31.34
CA ILE A 7 -9.96 43.47 -30.75
C ILE A 7 -10.24 43.10 -29.28
N PHE A 8 -10.97 43.94 -28.55
CA PHE A 8 -11.27 43.72 -27.12
C PHE A 8 -12.23 42.55 -26.88
N ALA A 9 -13.15 42.28 -27.81
CA ALA A 9 -14.11 41.18 -27.70
C ALA A 9 -13.47 39.80 -27.85
N ILE A 10 -12.37 39.68 -28.61
CA ILE A 10 -11.67 38.40 -28.84
C ILE A 10 -10.89 37.98 -27.58
N LEU A 11 -10.27 38.94 -26.87
CA LEU A 11 -9.52 38.67 -25.64
C LEU A 11 -10.43 38.21 -24.47
N LEU A 12 -11.64 38.74 -24.39
CA LEU A 12 -12.62 38.39 -23.34
C LEU A 12 -13.26 37.01 -23.54
N ALA A 13 -13.29 36.50 -24.79
CA ALA A 13 -13.77 35.14 -25.07
C ALA A 13 -12.70 34.07 -24.76
N LEU A 14 -11.40 34.40 -24.87
CA LEU A 14 -10.29 33.49 -24.59
C LEU A 14 -10.06 33.25 -23.08
N SER A 15 -10.48 34.17 -22.20
CA SER A 15 -10.39 33.97 -20.74
C SER A 15 -11.31 32.85 -20.21
N PHE A 16 -12.40 32.53 -20.92
CA PHE A 16 -13.32 31.46 -20.49
C PHE A 16 -12.86 30.04 -20.88
N LEU A 17 -11.90 29.91 -21.79
CA LEU A 17 -11.39 28.60 -22.22
C LEU A 17 -10.30 28.04 -21.29
N SER A 18 -9.75 28.87 -20.40
CA SER A 18 -8.58 28.51 -19.59
C SER A 18 -8.90 27.86 -18.24
N ASN A 19 -10.16 27.88 -17.80
CA ASN A 19 -10.55 27.30 -16.50
C ASN A 19 -10.81 25.79 -16.53
N ARG A 20 -10.98 25.17 -17.71
CA ARG A 20 -11.33 23.75 -17.84
C ARG A 20 -10.13 22.80 -17.81
N ALA A 21 -8.92 23.30 -18.07
CA ALA A 21 -7.73 22.46 -18.16
C ALA A 21 -7.20 21.96 -16.80
N GLN A 22 -7.47 22.68 -15.71
CA GLN A 22 -6.99 22.30 -14.36
C GLN A 22 -7.91 21.30 -13.65
N GLY A 23 -9.23 21.35 -13.89
CA GLY A 23 -10.20 20.42 -13.27
C GLY A 23 -10.21 19.02 -13.88
N ASP A 24 -9.88 18.88 -15.18
CA ASP A 24 -9.80 17.58 -15.87
C ASP A 24 -8.53 16.80 -15.46
N MET A 25 -7.44 17.50 -15.13
CA MET A 25 -6.18 16.87 -14.73
C MET A 25 -6.26 16.25 -13.32
N SER A 26 -6.87 16.95 -12.36
CA SER A 26 -7.06 16.43 -11.00
C SER A 26 -7.98 15.21 -10.99
N LEU A 27 -9.12 15.25 -11.70
CA LEU A 27 -10.04 14.11 -11.82
C LEU A 27 -9.35 12.87 -12.42
N LYS A 28 -8.57 13.05 -13.49
CA LYS A 28 -7.79 11.97 -14.12
C LYS A 28 -6.67 11.41 -13.25
N ILE A 29 -6.13 12.21 -12.33
CA ILE A 29 -5.14 11.72 -11.35
C ILE A 29 -5.81 10.85 -10.29
N PHE A 30 -6.98 11.25 -9.78
CA PHE A 30 -7.76 10.44 -8.84
C PHE A 30 -8.25 9.13 -9.47
N GLU A 31 -8.69 9.13 -10.72
CA GLU A 31 -9.07 7.90 -11.44
C GLU A 31 -7.91 6.90 -11.58
N ARG A 32 -6.66 7.36 -11.52
CA ARG A 32 -5.46 6.50 -11.65
C ARG A 32 -4.98 5.91 -10.33
N ARG A 33 -5.53 6.34 -9.18
CA ARG A 33 -5.15 5.85 -7.86
C ARG A 33 -6.25 4.99 -7.26
N ARG A 34 -5.86 4.06 -6.40
CA ARG A 34 -6.77 3.18 -5.64
C ARG A 34 -6.21 3.04 -4.23
N VAL A 35 -7.08 3.02 -3.23
CA VAL A 35 -6.73 2.65 -1.85
C VAL A 35 -6.32 1.18 -1.84
N ILE A 36 -5.11 0.90 -1.34
CA ILE A 36 -4.52 -0.45 -1.29
C ILE A 36 -4.48 -1.02 0.12
N GLY A 37 -4.76 -0.20 1.13
CA GLY A 37 -4.89 -0.57 2.52
C GLY A 37 -4.72 0.63 3.44
N TYR A 38 -4.65 0.33 4.73
CA TYR A 38 -4.61 1.30 5.80
C TYR A 38 -3.44 1.03 6.74
N ALA A 39 -2.92 2.06 7.38
CA ALA A 39 -1.88 1.92 8.41
C ALA A 39 -2.29 2.66 9.68
N ILE A 40 -1.73 2.21 10.80
CA ILE A 40 -1.75 2.95 12.05
C ILE A 40 -0.32 3.31 12.39
N VAL A 41 -0.08 4.57 12.69
CA VAL A 41 1.24 5.13 12.96
C VAL A 41 1.17 6.07 14.17
N SER A 42 2.33 6.44 14.71
CA SER A 42 2.39 7.50 15.72
C SER A 42 2.09 8.87 15.11
N GLU A 43 1.69 9.82 15.95
CA GLU A 43 1.51 11.22 15.57
C GLU A 43 2.73 11.79 14.82
N ASP A 44 3.93 11.68 15.40
CA ASP A 44 5.17 12.14 14.75
C ASP A 44 5.38 11.54 13.34
N GLU A 45 5.02 10.27 13.15
CA GLU A 45 5.14 9.62 11.85
C GLU A 45 4.05 10.10 10.88
N ALA A 46 2.82 10.28 11.35
CA ALA A 46 1.71 10.80 10.56
C ALA A 46 1.97 12.23 10.08
N GLU A 47 2.44 13.12 10.95
CA GLU A 47 2.81 14.49 10.60
C GLU A 47 3.90 14.49 9.51
N ARG A 48 4.96 13.71 9.73
CA ARG A 48 6.04 13.55 8.74
C ARG A 48 5.51 13.04 7.40
N ILE A 49 4.58 12.08 7.41
CA ILE A 49 3.96 11.52 6.20
C ILE A 49 3.08 12.56 5.50
N ASN A 50 2.30 13.35 6.24
CA ASN A 50 1.42 14.36 5.66
C ASN A 50 2.21 15.54 5.05
N ASP A 51 3.33 15.91 5.66
CA ASP A 51 4.20 16.98 5.18
C ASP A 51 5.12 16.56 4.03
N ASN A 52 5.46 15.27 3.95
CA ASN A 52 6.44 14.75 2.99
C ASN A 52 5.90 13.57 2.19
N LYS A 53 6.80 12.86 1.50
CA LYS A 53 6.47 11.55 0.93
C LYS A 53 6.82 10.48 1.94
N LEU A 54 5.99 9.43 2.00
CA LEU A 54 6.28 8.23 2.77
C LEU A 54 7.72 7.74 2.48
N TYR A 55 8.48 7.58 3.55
CA TYR A 55 9.86 7.10 3.53
C TYR A 55 10.05 6.09 4.66
N VAL A 56 10.68 4.96 4.35
CA VAL A 56 10.96 3.90 5.32
C VAL A 56 12.46 3.80 5.53
N GLU A 57 12.88 3.88 6.78
CA GLU A 57 14.26 3.60 7.17
C GLU A 57 14.49 2.09 7.22
N GLU A 58 15.68 1.63 6.82
CA GLU A 58 16.03 0.22 6.94
C GLU A 58 16.22 -0.13 8.43
N SER A 59 15.26 -0.84 9.02
CA SER A 59 15.40 -1.37 10.37
C SER A 59 16.34 -2.59 10.40
N ALA A 60 17.15 -2.69 11.44
CA ALA A 60 17.95 -3.89 11.71
C ALA A 60 17.09 -5.06 12.24
N SER A 61 15.98 -4.75 12.90
CA SER A 61 15.04 -5.73 13.43
C SER A 61 14.05 -6.16 12.33
N PRO A 62 14.02 -7.45 11.96
CA PRO A 62 13.11 -7.91 10.93
C PRO A 62 11.67 -7.92 11.46
N THR A 63 10.75 -7.33 10.71
CA THR A 63 9.33 -7.55 10.95
C THR A 63 8.93 -8.96 10.50
N GLN A 64 7.66 -9.33 10.74
CA GLN A 64 7.10 -10.60 10.26
C GLN A 64 7.38 -10.86 8.78
N LEU A 65 7.34 -9.79 7.95
CA LEU A 65 7.43 -9.87 6.49
C LEU A 65 8.70 -9.25 5.91
N GLY A 66 9.70 -8.93 6.74
CA GLY A 66 10.95 -8.29 6.35
C GLY A 66 10.89 -6.76 6.47
N ASN A 67 11.63 -6.04 5.64
CA ASN A 67 11.79 -4.59 5.80
C ASN A 67 10.89 -3.81 4.85
N GLY A 68 10.00 -2.98 5.40
CA GLY A 68 9.08 -2.18 4.60
C GLY A 68 7.96 -1.53 5.42
N PHE A 69 6.99 -0.98 4.70
CA PHE A 69 5.79 -0.37 5.28
C PHE A 69 4.66 -1.39 5.32
N ILE A 70 4.08 -1.61 6.50
CA ILE A 70 3.00 -2.59 6.71
C ILE A 70 1.66 -1.87 6.66
N ILE A 71 0.72 -2.43 5.89
CA ILE A 71 -0.66 -1.96 5.83
C ILE A 71 -1.62 -3.15 6.00
N VAL A 72 -2.85 -2.86 6.38
CA VAL A 72 -3.95 -3.83 6.55
C VAL A 72 -5.11 -3.51 5.60
N SER A 73 -5.96 -4.48 5.32
CA SER A 73 -7.13 -4.31 4.43
C SER A 73 -8.22 -3.43 5.05
N GLU A 74 -8.30 -3.42 6.38
CA GLU A 74 -9.21 -2.63 7.21
C GLU A 74 -8.61 -2.45 8.61
N ILE A 75 -8.99 -1.37 9.29
CA ILE A 75 -8.60 -1.12 10.69
C ILE A 75 -9.48 -1.96 11.62
N SER A 76 -8.88 -2.91 12.33
CA SER A 76 -9.61 -3.72 13.31
C SER A 76 -9.75 -3.00 14.64
N LYS A 77 -10.73 -3.42 15.45
CA LYS A 77 -10.97 -2.81 16.77
C LYS A 77 -9.78 -2.97 17.72
N GLU A 78 -9.05 -4.08 17.61
CA GLU A 78 -7.90 -4.41 18.45
C GLU A 78 -6.68 -3.53 18.16
N MET A 79 -6.63 -2.88 16.99
CA MET A 79 -5.52 -2.01 16.60
C MET A 79 -5.72 -0.55 17.05
N ARG A 80 -6.90 -0.22 17.61
CA ARG A 80 -7.24 1.14 18.02
C ARG A 80 -6.49 1.52 19.30
N GLY A 81 -6.01 2.76 19.35
CA GLY A 81 -5.33 3.36 20.49
C GLY A 81 -5.61 4.86 20.53
N GLU A 82 -5.50 5.46 21.71
CA GLU A 82 -5.82 6.89 21.92
C GLU A 82 -4.80 7.82 21.26
N GLU A 83 -3.55 7.36 21.09
CA GLU A 83 -2.43 8.14 20.51
C GLU A 83 -2.13 7.74 19.04
N ASN A 84 -3.04 6.99 18.42
CA ASN A 84 -2.82 6.42 17.09
C ASN A 84 -3.41 7.31 16.00
N TRP A 85 -2.64 7.57 14.95
CA TRP A 85 -3.12 8.17 13.72
C TRP A 85 -3.43 7.12 12.67
N TYR A 86 -4.42 7.39 11.83
CA TYR A 86 -4.97 6.45 10.86
C TYR A 86 -4.69 6.91 9.44
N CYS A 87 -4.00 6.10 8.66
CA CYS A 87 -3.56 6.47 7.31
C CYS A 87 -4.27 5.67 6.22
N ALA A 88 -4.76 6.34 5.19
CA ALA A 88 -5.15 5.73 3.93
C ALA A 88 -3.95 5.69 2.98
N VAL A 89 -3.65 4.51 2.42
CA VAL A 89 -2.55 4.33 1.46
C VAL A 89 -3.12 4.08 0.07
N GLN A 90 -2.78 4.96 -0.87
CA GLN A 90 -3.17 4.87 -2.26
C GLN A 90 -1.97 4.59 -3.16
N ALA A 91 -2.17 3.79 -4.20
CA ALA A 91 -1.15 3.51 -5.21
C ALA A 91 -1.68 3.75 -6.62
N ASN A 92 -0.75 3.98 -7.56
CA ASN A 92 -1.08 4.02 -8.98
C ASN A 92 -1.57 2.63 -9.47
N LYS A 93 -2.78 2.56 -10.03
CA LYS A 93 -3.42 1.32 -10.47
C LYS A 93 -2.56 0.50 -11.44
N ASN A 94 -1.90 1.14 -12.40
CA ASN A 94 -1.08 0.45 -13.39
C ASN A 94 0.20 -0.11 -12.77
N LYS A 95 0.84 0.63 -11.87
CA LYS A 95 2.02 0.14 -11.15
C LYS A 95 1.65 -1.02 -10.22
N LEU A 96 0.52 -0.92 -9.52
CA LEU A 96 -0.01 -1.98 -8.68
C LEU A 96 -0.32 -3.26 -9.47
N LYS A 97 -0.91 -3.14 -10.67
CA LYS A 97 -1.19 -4.29 -11.53
C LYS A 97 0.09 -5.01 -11.97
N ASN A 98 1.15 -4.26 -12.23
CA ASN A 98 2.39 -4.79 -12.82
C ASN A 98 3.46 -5.24 -11.81
N ILE A 99 3.31 -4.92 -10.52
CA ILE A 99 4.24 -5.37 -9.49
C ILE A 99 3.92 -6.80 -9.05
N ASP A 100 4.97 -7.58 -8.80
CA ASP A 100 4.83 -8.93 -8.28
C ASP A 100 4.19 -8.89 -6.88
N LYS A 101 3.33 -9.87 -6.59
CA LYS A 101 2.64 -10.02 -5.31
C LYS A 101 2.73 -11.47 -4.89
N ALA A 102 3.04 -11.72 -3.64
CA ALA A 102 3.18 -13.08 -3.14
C ALA A 102 2.73 -13.21 -1.69
N TYR A 103 2.13 -14.35 -1.41
CA TYR A 103 1.85 -14.80 -0.06
C TYR A 103 3.11 -15.29 0.62
N ILE A 104 3.29 -14.90 1.87
CA ILE A 104 4.34 -15.37 2.78
C ILE A 104 3.66 -16.17 3.90
N PRO A 105 3.60 -17.52 3.79
CA PRO A 105 3.02 -18.34 4.84
C PRO A 105 3.91 -18.28 6.09
N LYS A 106 3.33 -18.61 7.26
CA LYS A 106 4.10 -18.75 8.50
C LYS A 106 5.27 -19.70 8.32
N SER A 107 5.02 -20.79 7.63
CA SER A 107 5.98 -21.86 7.43
C SER A 107 5.76 -22.51 6.07
N TYR A 108 6.81 -23.13 5.53
CA TYR A 108 6.75 -23.81 4.24
C TYR A 108 7.62 -25.07 4.24
N LYS A 109 7.17 -26.07 3.49
CA LYS A 109 7.93 -27.29 3.24
C LYS A 109 8.65 -27.18 1.91
N LYS A 110 9.98 -27.18 1.94
CA LYS A 110 10.77 -27.26 0.71
C LYS A 110 10.81 -28.72 0.24
N ARG A 111 10.63 -28.97 -1.05
CA ARG A 111 10.66 -30.33 -1.63
C ARG A 111 11.91 -31.14 -1.25
N THR A 112 13.03 -30.48 -0.99
CA THR A 112 14.31 -31.11 -0.68
C THR A 112 14.54 -31.37 0.82
N TRP A 113 13.62 -30.98 1.70
CA TRP A 113 13.79 -31.13 3.16
C TRP A 113 12.55 -31.75 3.79
N PRO A 114 12.70 -32.68 4.74
CA PRO A 114 11.57 -33.29 5.42
C PRO A 114 10.85 -32.31 6.37
N GLU A 115 11.59 -31.34 6.91
CA GLU A 115 11.12 -30.40 7.93
C GLU A 115 10.50 -29.13 7.35
N GLU A 116 9.48 -28.65 8.06
CA GLU A 116 8.84 -27.37 7.79
C GLU A 116 9.71 -26.23 8.35
N ARG A 117 9.94 -25.17 7.56
CA ARG A 117 10.69 -24.00 8.01
C ARG A 117 9.76 -22.84 8.27
N ASN A 118 9.88 -22.22 9.45
CA ASN A 118 9.30 -20.92 9.72
C ASN A 118 9.89 -19.86 8.77
N LEU A 119 9.07 -18.90 8.33
CA LEU A 119 9.47 -17.76 7.49
C LEU A 119 9.27 -16.44 8.20
N TRP A 120 8.23 -16.36 9.02
CA TRP A 120 7.88 -15.13 9.73
C TRP A 120 8.97 -14.76 10.73
N GLY A 121 9.54 -13.57 10.56
CA GLY A 121 10.61 -13.06 11.42
C GLY A 121 12.02 -13.59 11.11
N GLU A 122 12.19 -14.46 10.11
CA GLU A 122 13.52 -14.95 9.69
C GLU A 122 14.37 -13.89 8.97
N GLY A 123 13.76 -12.74 8.66
CA GLY A 123 14.41 -11.61 8.00
C GLY A 123 14.43 -11.68 6.48
N GLU A 124 14.86 -10.56 5.90
CA GLU A 124 14.75 -10.24 4.48
C GLU A 124 15.35 -11.32 3.57
N LYS A 125 16.53 -11.83 3.92
CA LYS A 125 17.26 -12.83 3.12
C LYS A 125 16.50 -14.16 3.02
N ALA A 126 15.85 -14.61 4.09
CA ALA A 126 15.09 -15.85 4.11
C ALA A 126 13.81 -15.72 3.28
N ILE A 127 13.08 -14.61 3.46
CA ILE A 127 11.85 -14.29 2.74
C ILE A 127 12.12 -14.16 1.23
N VAL A 128 13.17 -13.42 0.84
CA VAL A 128 13.54 -13.30 -0.57
C VAL A 128 13.93 -14.66 -1.18
N ARG A 129 14.66 -15.50 -0.44
CA ARG A 129 14.99 -16.86 -0.91
C ARG A 129 13.74 -17.72 -1.12
N TYR A 130 12.73 -17.58 -0.25
CA TYR A 130 11.44 -18.24 -0.43
C TYR A 130 10.73 -17.71 -1.68
N LEU A 131 10.67 -16.40 -1.88
CA LEU A 131 10.06 -15.80 -3.06
C LEU A 131 10.73 -16.25 -4.37
N TRP A 132 12.06 -16.42 -4.39
CA TRP A 132 12.77 -17.03 -5.52
C TRP A 132 12.33 -18.46 -5.83
N SER A 133 11.79 -19.18 -4.85
CA SER A 133 11.30 -20.55 -5.04
C SER A 133 9.85 -20.62 -5.55
N ILE A 134 9.13 -19.50 -5.53
CA ILE A 134 7.77 -19.40 -6.06
C ILE A 134 7.86 -19.07 -7.55
N SER A 135 7.27 -19.91 -8.39
CA SER A 135 7.15 -19.63 -9.81
C SER A 135 6.44 -18.30 -10.06
N PHE A 136 6.89 -17.57 -11.08
CA PHE A 136 6.28 -16.31 -11.55
C PHE A 136 6.49 -15.07 -10.67
N VAL A 137 7.24 -15.15 -9.56
CA VAL A 137 7.76 -13.96 -8.88
C VAL A 137 9.09 -13.56 -9.53
N ARG A 138 9.10 -12.48 -10.32
CA ARG A 138 10.27 -12.09 -11.14
C ARG A 138 11.25 -11.21 -10.38
N LYS A 139 10.75 -10.37 -9.48
CA LYS A 139 11.53 -9.41 -8.67
C LYS A 139 11.24 -9.59 -7.17
N PRO A 140 11.76 -10.66 -6.54
CA PRO A 140 11.51 -10.95 -5.11
C PRO A 140 11.76 -9.79 -4.14
N PHE A 141 12.77 -8.95 -4.39
CA PHE A 141 13.09 -7.79 -3.55
C PHE A 141 12.07 -6.64 -3.65
N ALA A 142 11.25 -6.64 -4.69
CA ALA A 142 10.23 -5.63 -4.93
C ALA A 142 8.80 -6.20 -4.86
N ALA A 143 8.64 -7.50 -4.63
CA ALA A 143 7.32 -8.12 -4.55
C ALA A 143 6.58 -7.66 -3.28
N LEU A 144 5.32 -7.27 -3.42
CA LEU A 144 4.45 -7.02 -2.28
C LEU A 144 4.17 -8.33 -1.56
N ARG A 145 4.20 -8.28 -0.23
CA ARG A 145 4.19 -9.48 0.60
C ARG A 145 2.95 -9.52 1.44
N PHE A 146 2.15 -10.56 1.27
CA PHE A 146 0.88 -10.72 1.96
C PHE A 146 1.01 -11.84 2.98
N SER A 147 0.44 -11.65 4.17
CA SER A 147 0.28 -12.74 5.12
C SER A 147 -0.86 -12.47 6.08
N TRP A 148 -1.24 -13.48 6.84
CA TRP A 148 -1.98 -13.27 8.07
C TRP A 148 -1.19 -12.41 9.05
N VAL A 149 -1.87 -11.61 9.87
CA VAL A 149 -1.28 -10.97 11.04
C VAL A 149 -1.05 -12.03 12.10
N LYS A 150 0.17 -12.10 12.66
CA LYS A 150 0.47 -13.06 13.73
C LYS A 150 -0.32 -12.68 14.99
N GLY A 151 -0.99 -13.67 15.58
CA GLY A 151 -1.64 -13.50 16.89
C GLY A 151 -2.96 -12.75 16.87
N THR A 152 -3.57 -12.52 15.69
CA THR A 152 -4.95 -12.02 15.61
C THR A 152 -5.96 -13.17 15.62
N THR A 153 -7.09 -12.98 16.29
CA THR A 153 -8.24 -13.89 16.25
C THR A 153 -9.06 -13.74 14.98
N ASN A 154 -9.01 -12.57 14.34
CA ASN A 154 -9.94 -12.19 13.28
C ASN A 154 -9.46 -12.58 11.88
N GLN A 155 -8.42 -13.42 11.79
CA GLN A 155 -7.80 -13.80 10.52
C GLN A 155 -7.53 -12.57 9.62
N GLN A 156 -7.02 -11.50 10.21
CA GLN A 156 -6.72 -10.28 9.47
C GLN A 156 -5.49 -10.49 8.57
N MET A 157 -5.54 -9.98 7.34
CA MET A 157 -4.38 -9.94 6.47
C MET A 157 -3.63 -8.62 6.61
N GLN A 158 -2.33 -8.70 6.40
CA GLN A 158 -1.45 -7.55 6.21
C GLN A 158 -0.70 -7.67 4.89
N MET A 159 -0.33 -6.52 4.34
CA MET A 159 0.56 -6.37 3.20
C MET A 159 1.78 -5.56 3.62
N LEU A 160 2.98 -6.09 3.37
CA LEU A 160 4.21 -5.33 3.43
C LEU A 160 4.58 -4.81 2.03
N ILE A 161 4.78 -3.50 1.95
CA ILE A 161 5.37 -2.81 0.80
C ILE A 161 6.88 -2.71 1.07
N PRO A 162 7.75 -3.41 0.31
CA PRO A 162 9.17 -3.42 0.58
C PRO A 162 9.78 -2.01 0.58
N THR A 163 10.77 -1.77 1.44
CA THR A 163 11.47 -0.47 1.58
C THR A 163 11.91 0.10 0.23
N LYS A 164 12.47 -0.76 -0.64
CA LYS A 164 12.90 -0.37 -2.00
C LYS A 164 11.76 0.08 -2.91
N VAL A 165 10.54 -0.41 -2.69
CA VAL A 165 9.36 -0.01 -3.45
C VAL A 165 8.83 1.33 -2.96
N VAL A 166 8.82 1.54 -1.64
CA VAL A 166 8.44 2.80 -1.01
C VAL A 166 9.40 3.91 -1.46
N ASN A 167 10.68 3.77 -1.16
CA ASN A 167 11.66 4.86 -1.28
C ASN A 167 12.00 5.20 -2.74
N ASN A 168 11.87 4.24 -3.68
CA ASN A 168 12.12 4.50 -5.10
C ASN A 168 10.85 4.86 -5.90
N GLY A 169 9.70 5.05 -5.24
CA GLY A 169 8.44 5.38 -5.92
C GLY A 169 7.93 4.26 -6.85
N GLY A 170 8.23 3.00 -6.52
CA GLY A 170 7.87 1.83 -7.32
C GLY A 170 6.37 1.67 -7.53
N LEU A 171 5.55 2.16 -6.59
CA LEU A 171 4.09 2.20 -6.68
C LEU A 171 3.51 3.60 -6.92
N ASP A 172 4.32 4.66 -6.84
CA ASP A 172 3.84 6.05 -6.71
C ASP A 172 2.75 6.11 -5.62
N LEU A 173 3.20 6.00 -4.37
CA LEU A 173 2.31 5.99 -3.21
C LEU A 173 1.85 7.41 -2.88
N SER A 174 0.59 7.56 -2.49
CA SER A 174 0.07 8.72 -1.78
C SER A 174 -0.46 8.22 -0.45
N VAL A 175 -0.06 8.86 0.64
CA VAL A 175 -0.52 8.50 1.98
C VAL A 175 -1.10 9.75 2.60
N GLN A 176 -2.24 9.59 3.26
CA GLN A 176 -2.86 10.66 4.02
C GLN A 176 -3.29 10.09 5.37
N CYS A 177 -2.86 10.76 6.44
CA CYS A 177 -3.10 10.35 7.81
C CYS A 177 -4.04 11.33 8.52
N PHE A 178 -4.87 10.78 9.41
CA PHE A 178 -5.92 11.47 10.13
C PHE A 178 -5.83 11.16 11.62
N GLU A 179 -6.18 12.13 12.46
CA GLU A 179 -6.21 11.97 13.93
C GLU A 179 -7.27 10.97 14.36
N SER A 180 -8.35 10.83 13.57
CA SER A 180 -9.48 9.98 13.92
C SER A 180 -9.87 8.99 12.81
N GLU A 181 -10.39 7.84 13.23
CA GLU A 181 -10.98 6.86 12.30
C GLU A 181 -12.18 7.45 11.55
N ASP A 182 -12.95 8.34 12.19
CA ASP A 182 -14.09 8.99 11.55
C ASP A 182 -13.66 9.87 10.37
N GLU A 183 -12.54 10.58 10.48
CA GLU A 183 -11.97 11.34 9.37
C GLU A 183 -11.41 10.42 8.28
N LEU A 184 -10.74 9.33 8.66
CA LEU A 184 -10.32 8.31 7.71
C LEU A 184 -11.52 7.78 6.91
N LYS A 185 -12.62 7.44 7.58
CA LYS A 185 -13.84 6.93 6.93
C LYS A 185 -14.52 7.95 6.02
N ARG A 186 -14.49 9.23 6.38
CA ARG A 186 -14.95 10.30 5.48
C ARG A 186 -14.09 10.41 4.23
N PHE A 187 -12.79 10.09 4.33
CA PHE A 187 -11.88 10.05 3.19
C PHE A 187 -12.04 8.77 2.36
N SER A 188 -12.12 7.61 3.02
CA SER A 188 -12.34 6.29 2.41
C SER A 188 -12.89 5.33 3.46
N ASP A 189 -14.09 4.79 3.19
CA ASP A 189 -14.74 3.74 4.00
C ASP A 189 -14.69 2.38 3.28
N ASP A 190 -13.72 2.21 2.37
CA ASP A 190 -13.61 1.01 1.55
C ASP A 190 -12.95 -0.13 2.34
N VAL A 191 -13.49 -1.34 2.26
CA VAL A 191 -12.74 -2.55 2.65
C VAL A 191 -11.95 -3.01 1.43
N VAL A 192 -10.62 -3.10 1.57
CA VAL A 192 -9.77 -3.49 0.44
C VAL A 192 -9.81 -5.00 0.26
N ASP A 193 -10.54 -5.46 -0.76
CA ASP A 193 -10.57 -6.88 -1.14
C ASP A 193 -9.29 -7.29 -1.88
N TRP A 194 -8.36 -7.91 -1.14
CA TRP A 194 -7.14 -8.50 -1.71
C TRP A 194 -7.36 -9.86 -2.38
N GLY A 195 -8.58 -10.42 -2.30
CA GLY A 195 -8.98 -11.66 -2.96
C GLY A 195 -9.32 -11.48 -4.44
N ASP A 196 -9.55 -10.25 -4.90
CA ASP A 196 -9.82 -9.96 -6.31
C ASP A 196 -8.59 -10.28 -7.20
N SER A 197 -8.66 -11.43 -7.86
CA SER A 197 -7.60 -11.93 -8.72
C SER A 197 -7.34 -11.09 -9.97
N GLU A 198 -8.28 -10.25 -10.42
CA GLU A 198 -8.06 -9.37 -11.57
C GLU A 198 -7.10 -8.21 -11.25
N VAL A 199 -7.06 -7.84 -9.97
CA VAL A 199 -6.29 -6.70 -9.46
C VAL A 199 -5.00 -7.17 -8.81
N TRP A 200 -5.10 -8.18 -7.95
CA TRP A 200 -4.02 -8.54 -7.03
C TRP A 200 -3.14 -9.66 -7.58
N ASP A 201 -3.75 -10.72 -8.13
CA ASP A 201 -3.05 -11.87 -8.72
C ASP A 201 -1.87 -12.38 -7.84
N ILE A 202 -2.15 -12.58 -6.55
CA ILE A 202 -1.14 -12.89 -5.52
C ILE A 202 -0.66 -14.33 -5.69
N LYS A 203 0.66 -14.53 -5.78
CA LYS A 203 1.28 -15.84 -6.02
C LYS A 203 1.57 -16.59 -4.73
N GLY A 204 1.61 -17.92 -4.82
CA GLY A 204 1.98 -18.79 -3.70
C GLY A 204 0.78 -19.24 -2.88
N ASN A 205 1.04 -19.71 -1.66
CA ASN A 205 0.02 -20.21 -0.74
C ASN A 205 0.06 -19.37 0.55
N LEU A 206 -1.08 -18.81 0.93
CA LEU A 206 -1.27 -17.98 2.13
C LEU A 206 -1.00 -18.77 3.43
N GLY A 207 -1.20 -20.08 3.40
CA GLY A 207 -1.05 -20.95 4.56
C GLY A 207 -2.16 -20.75 5.59
N ILE A 208 -2.02 -21.42 6.71
CA ILE A 208 -2.97 -21.36 7.82
C ILE A 208 -2.62 -20.13 8.69
N PRO A 209 -3.62 -19.38 9.20
CA PRO A 209 -3.39 -18.34 10.20
C PRO A 209 -2.51 -18.88 11.33
N GLY A 210 -1.53 -18.08 11.76
CA GLY A 210 -0.69 -18.46 12.88
C GLY A 210 -1.55 -18.50 14.13
N ALA A 211 -1.93 -19.69 14.59
CA ALA A 211 -2.70 -19.88 15.81
C ALA A 211 -2.05 -19.14 16.99
N LEU A 212 -2.87 -18.63 17.90
CA LEU A 212 -2.43 -18.18 19.21
C LEU A 212 -1.72 -19.37 19.87
N SER A 213 -0.41 -19.26 20.08
CA SER A 213 0.26 -20.14 21.04
C SER A 213 -0.29 -19.75 22.40
N SER A 214 -1.24 -20.55 22.89
CA SER A 214 -1.68 -20.56 24.30
C SER A 214 -0.51 -20.80 25.23
#